data_AF-A0A183FKZ8-F1
#
_entry.id   AF-A0A183FKZ8-F1
#
_cell.length_a   1.000
_cell.length_b   1.000
_cell.length_c   1.000
_cell.angle_alpha   90.00
_cell.angle_beta   90.00
_cell.angle_gamma   90.00
#
_symmetry.space_group_name_H-M   'P 1'
#
loop_
_entity.id
_entity.type
_entity.pdbx_description
1 polymer ?
#
loop_
_entity_poly.entity_id
_entity_poly.type
_entity_poly.pdbx_seq_one_letter_code
_entity_poly.pdbx_strand_id
1 'polypeptide(L)'
;MWVGTLTGRSCELVEALERRRVDFCAVQQTRTISGVGIIVSERFRDSFVSVERFDDRLMKSVVAAKERLFHFFSAYAPQTGCSDQAKDEFCNLVDEKTAEVPSKDVIIVAGDLNGHVGATKDGCTGCAINMVTQ
;
A
#
# COMPACT_ATOMS: atom_id res chain seq x y z
N MET A 1 -5.33 6.34 -13.09
CA MET A 1 -4.63 5.63 -14.19
C MET A 1 -4.22 4.28 -13.65
N TRP A 2 -4.57 3.19 -14.33
CA TRP A 2 -4.40 1.82 -13.86
C TRP A 2 -3.21 1.19 -14.60
N VAL A 3 -2.25 0.65 -13.85
CA VAL A 3 -1.16 -0.18 -14.40
C VAL A 3 -1.23 -1.52 -13.67
N GLY A 4 -2.00 -2.49 -14.19
CA GLY A 4 -1.97 -3.86 -13.67
C GLY A 4 -3.20 -4.73 -13.99
N THR A 5 -3.02 -5.71 -14.87
CA THR A 5 -3.98 -6.64 -15.50
C THR A 5 -4.90 -7.48 -14.58
N LEU A 6 -5.84 -6.86 -13.84
CA LEU A 6 -7.02 -7.56 -13.32
C LEU A 6 -7.97 -7.90 -14.49
N THR A 7 -7.71 -8.97 -15.22
CA THR A 7 -8.56 -9.43 -16.33
C THR A 7 -9.86 -10.05 -15.79
N GLY A 8 -11.00 -9.46 -16.10
CA GLY A 8 -12.35 -10.05 -15.96
C GLY A 8 -13.11 -9.78 -14.67
N ARG A 9 -12.43 -9.41 -13.56
CA ARG A 9 -13.08 -9.05 -12.27
C ARG A 9 -12.73 -7.64 -11.77
N SER A 10 -11.97 -6.89 -12.55
CA SER A 10 -11.65 -5.48 -12.25
C SER A 10 -12.90 -4.62 -12.17
N CYS A 11 -13.88 -4.81 -13.06
CA CYS A 11 -15.12 -4.04 -13.07
C CYS A 11 -15.93 -4.24 -11.79
N GLU A 12 -16.11 -5.49 -11.34
CA GLU A 12 -16.82 -5.78 -10.08
C GLU A 12 -16.15 -5.11 -8.88
N LEU A 13 -14.81 -5.13 -8.84
CA LEU A 13 -14.06 -4.47 -7.79
C LEU A 13 -14.22 -2.95 -7.85
N VAL A 14 -14.08 -2.34 -9.03
CA VAL A 14 -14.27 -0.90 -9.24
C VAL A 14 -15.68 -0.47 -8.85
N GLU A 15 -16.71 -1.19 -9.30
CA GLU A 15 -18.10 -0.93 -8.93
C GLU A 15 -18.33 -1.03 -7.42
N ALA A 16 -17.73 -2.04 -6.76
CA ALA A 16 -17.81 -2.17 -5.32
C ALA A 16 -17.12 -1.02 -4.59
N LEU A 17 -15.96 -0.57 -5.06
CA LEU A 17 -15.23 0.56 -4.51
C LEU A 17 -16.02 1.87 -4.70
N GLU A 18 -16.59 2.10 -5.88
CA GLU A 18 -17.45 3.26 -6.17
C GLU A 18 -18.70 3.27 -5.28
N ARG A 19 -19.42 2.14 -5.21
CA ARG A 19 -20.63 1.99 -4.39
C ARG A 19 -20.35 2.21 -2.90
N ARG A 20 -19.18 1.79 -2.42
CA ARG A 20 -18.77 1.95 -1.02
C ARG A 20 -18.03 3.26 -0.75
N ARG A 21 -17.84 4.12 -1.78
CA ARG A 21 -17.08 5.38 -1.69
C ARG A 21 -15.65 5.18 -1.19
N VAL A 22 -14.99 4.13 -1.65
CA VAL A 22 -13.57 3.89 -1.35
C VAL A 22 -12.72 4.71 -2.30
N ASP A 23 -11.94 5.63 -1.74
CA ASP A 23 -11.10 6.54 -2.51
C ASP A 23 -9.75 5.92 -2.92
N PHE A 24 -9.19 5.05 -2.08
CA PHE A 24 -7.92 4.37 -2.28
C PHE A 24 -8.00 2.91 -1.86
N CYS A 25 -7.42 2.01 -2.65
CA CYS A 25 -7.36 0.58 -2.33
C CYS A 25 -6.00 0.02 -2.73
N ALA A 26 -5.27 -0.51 -1.74
CA ALA A 26 -4.07 -1.31 -1.97
C ALA A 26 -4.50 -2.73 -2.38
N VAL A 27 -3.94 -3.24 -3.46
CA VAL A 27 -4.27 -4.56 -4.02
C VAL A 27 -3.00 -5.40 -4.17
N GLN A 28 -3.13 -6.68 -3.92
CA GLN A 28 -2.09 -7.67 -4.18
C GLN A 28 -2.47 -8.49 -5.42
N GLN A 29 -1.57 -8.59 -6.39
CA GLN A 29 -1.73 -9.48 -7.55
C GLN A 29 -1.21 -10.88 -7.20
N THR A 30 -2.07 -11.89 -7.37
CA THR A 30 -1.82 -13.28 -6.95
C THR A 30 -1.69 -14.28 -8.10
N ARG A 31 -1.95 -13.90 -9.37
CA ARG A 31 -2.19 -14.90 -10.44
C ARG A 31 -1.17 -15.00 -11.57
N THR A 32 -0.35 -13.98 -11.87
CA THR A 32 0.64 -14.07 -12.97
C THR A 32 1.90 -13.24 -12.78
N ILE A 33 1.82 -12.17 -11.98
CA ILE A 33 2.97 -11.34 -11.57
C ILE A 33 2.76 -11.11 -10.09
N SER A 34 3.61 -11.65 -9.24
CA SER A 34 3.64 -11.32 -7.81
C SER A 34 3.83 -9.81 -7.72
N GLY A 35 2.95 -9.09 -7.03
CA GLY A 35 3.00 -7.63 -7.09
C GLY A 35 2.03 -6.91 -6.19
N VAL A 36 2.42 -5.69 -5.83
CA VAL A 36 1.55 -4.67 -5.22
C VAL A 36 0.98 -3.73 -6.28
N GLY A 37 -0.22 -3.22 -6.01
CA GLY A 37 -0.89 -2.23 -6.85
C GLY A 37 -1.75 -1.28 -6.03
N ILE A 38 -2.05 -0.12 -6.60
CA ILE A 38 -2.92 0.89 -5.98
C ILE A 38 -4.06 1.22 -6.96
N ILE A 39 -5.30 1.10 -6.48
CA ILE A 39 -6.49 1.60 -7.16
C ILE A 39 -6.86 2.93 -6.51
N VAL A 40 -7.00 3.96 -7.34
CA VAL A 40 -7.38 5.31 -6.94
C VAL A 40 -8.69 5.68 -7.63
N SER A 41 -9.63 6.23 -6.86
CA SER A 41 -10.89 6.75 -7.35
C SER A 41 -10.67 7.79 -8.46
N GLU A 42 -11.53 7.76 -9.49
CA GLU A 42 -11.48 8.70 -10.62
C GLU A 42 -11.57 10.17 -10.18
N ARG A 43 -12.14 10.42 -8.99
CA ARG A 43 -12.20 11.77 -8.39
C ARG A 43 -10.84 12.42 -8.19
N PHE A 44 -9.78 11.62 -8.09
CA PHE A 44 -8.41 12.11 -7.93
C PHE A 44 -7.64 12.11 -9.26
N ARG A 45 -8.31 11.94 -10.41
CA ARG A 45 -7.64 11.94 -11.73
C ARG A 45 -6.76 13.16 -11.93
N ASP A 46 -7.29 14.35 -11.64
CA ASP A 46 -6.57 15.62 -11.85
C ASP A 46 -5.64 15.98 -10.68
N SER A 47 -5.81 15.28 -9.55
CA SER A 47 -4.99 15.41 -8.34
C SER A 47 -3.81 14.44 -8.33
N PHE A 48 -3.76 13.49 -9.26
CA PHE A 48 -2.75 12.45 -9.30
C PHE A 48 -1.40 13.02 -9.74
N VAL A 49 -0.34 12.76 -8.96
CA VAL A 49 1.00 13.33 -9.20
C VAL A 49 1.95 12.29 -9.79
N SER A 50 2.14 11.14 -9.13
CA SER A 50 3.08 10.11 -9.59
C SER A 50 2.77 8.72 -9.03
N VAL A 51 3.17 7.67 -9.77
CA VAL A 51 3.32 6.29 -9.24
C VAL A 51 4.80 5.94 -9.32
N GLU A 52 5.34 5.36 -8.25
CA GLU A 52 6.68 4.78 -8.21
C GLU A 52 6.58 3.35 -7.70
N ARG A 53 7.15 2.39 -8.44
CA ARG A 53 7.30 1.00 -8.00
C ARG A 53 8.75 0.79 -7.60
N PHE A 54 8.99 0.38 -6.36
CA PHE A 54 10.35 0.12 -5.88
C PHE A 54 10.75 -1.33 -6.13
N ASP A 55 9.84 -2.27 -5.90
CA ASP A 55 10.02 -3.69 -6.17
C ASP A 55 8.67 -4.41 -6.34
N ASP A 56 8.66 -5.73 -6.19
CA ASP A 56 7.43 -6.54 -6.24
C ASP A 56 6.55 -6.41 -4.99
N ARG A 57 7.05 -5.76 -3.93
CA ARG A 57 6.45 -5.71 -2.59
C ARG A 57 6.14 -4.30 -2.10
N LEU A 58 6.66 -3.26 -2.74
CA LEU A 58 6.43 -1.87 -2.36
C LEU A 58 6.21 -0.98 -3.59
N MET A 59 5.08 -0.27 -3.57
CA MET A 59 4.71 0.73 -4.56
C MET A 59 4.17 1.96 -3.83
N LYS A 60 4.51 3.15 -4.31
CA LYS A 60 4.04 4.44 -3.83
C LYS A 60 3.22 5.12 -4.90
N SER A 61 2.16 5.80 -4.50
CA SER A 61 1.46 6.77 -5.33
C SER A 61 1.32 8.09 -4.59
N VAL A 62 1.40 9.20 -5.32
CA VAL A 62 1.30 10.54 -4.76
C VAL A 62 0.07 11.22 -5.32
N VAL A 63 -0.77 11.74 -4.43
CA VAL A 63 -1.97 12.49 -4.76
C VAL A 63 -1.96 13.82 -4.03
N ALA A 64 -2.21 14.90 -4.77
CA ALA A 64 -2.37 16.24 -4.22
C ALA A 64 -3.80 16.44 -3.71
N ALA A 65 -3.95 16.80 -2.45
CA ALA A 65 -5.25 17.21 -1.93
C ALA A 65 -5.10 18.47 -1.06
N LYS A 66 -5.81 19.53 -1.46
CA LYS A 66 -5.66 20.88 -0.89
C LYS A 66 -4.20 21.35 -1.00
N GLU A 67 -3.59 21.77 0.11
CA GLU A 67 -2.23 22.30 0.19
C GLU A 67 -1.18 21.24 0.58
N ARG A 68 -1.54 19.95 0.55
CA ARG A 68 -0.64 18.85 0.94
C ARG A 68 -0.62 17.73 -0.08
N LEU A 69 0.50 17.02 -0.11
CA LEU A 69 0.61 15.76 -0.84
C LEU A 69 0.35 14.59 0.11
N PHE A 70 -0.31 13.58 -0.43
CA PHE A 70 -0.58 12.31 0.23
C PHE A 70 0.22 11.22 -0.49
N HIS A 71 1.10 10.56 0.24
CA HIS A 71 1.96 9.49 -0.24
C HIS A 71 1.38 8.16 0.24
N PHE A 72 0.73 7.44 -0.67
CA PHE A 72 0.12 6.15 -0.42
C PHE A 72 1.08 5.03 -0.80
N PHE A 73 1.52 4.25 0.18
CA PHE A 73 2.31 3.06 -0.01
C PHE A 73 1.42 1.83 0.03
N SER A 74 1.45 1.04 -1.05
CA SER A 74 0.96 -0.34 -1.06
C SER A 74 2.12 -1.27 -0.79
N ALA A 75 2.00 -2.05 0.27
CA ALA A 75 3.06 -2.94 0.75
C ALA A 75 2.57 -4.39 0.86
N TYR A 76 3.45 -5.33 0.50
CA TYR A 76 3.23 -6.77 0.67
C TYR A 76 4.40 -7.35 1.48
N ALA A 77 4.16 -7.65 2.75
CA ALA A 77 5.21 -8.17 3.62
C ALA A 77 5.58 -9.62 3.27
N PRO A 78 6.86 -10.00 3.47
CA PRO A 78 7.29 -11.38 3.38
C PRO A 78 6.43 -12.31 4.23
N GLN A 79 6.18 -13.53 3.72
CA GLN A 79 5.48 -14.57 4.48
C GLN A 79 6.28 -15.00 5.71
N THR A 80 5.62 -15.58 6.72
CA THR A 80 6.26 -16.03 7.97
C THR A 80 7.43 -16.99 7.76
N GLY A 81 7.40 -17.79 6.69
CA GLY A 81 8.46 -18.72 6.31
C GLY A 81 9.65 -18.10 5.55
N CYS A 82 9.62 -16.80 5.25
CA CYS A 82 10.76 -16.10 4.66
C CYS A 82 11.89 -15.91 5.68
N SER A 83 13.13 -15.80 5.18
CA SER A 83 14.31 -15.52 6.01
C SER A 83 14.19 -14.17 6.72
N ASP A 84 14.85 -14.04 7.87
CA ASP A 84 14.87 -12.76 8.60
C ASP A 84 15.55 -11.65 7.78
N GLN A 85 16.57 -12.01 6.99
CA GLN A 85 17.15 -11.09 6.00
C GLN A 85 16.09 -10.49 5.05
N ALA A 86 15.18 -11.29 4.51
CA ALA A 86 14.14 -10.79 3.61
C ALA A 86 13.11 -9.90 4.34
N LYS A 87 12.93 -10.09 5.65
CA LYS A 87 12.09 -9.22 6.49
C LYS A 87 12.79 -7.90 6.78
N ASP A 88 14.08 -7.95 7.13
CA ASP A 88 14.90 -6.77 7.37
C ASP A 88 15.03 -5.91 6.11
N GLU A 89 15.28 -6.53 4.94
CA GLU A 89 15.31 -5.84 3.65
C GLU A 89 13.99 -5.11 3.35
N PHE A 90 12.84 -5.77 3.61
CA PHE A 90 11.53 -5.15 3.45
C PHE A 90 11.31 -3.99 4.43
N CYS A 91 11.61 -4.18 5.72
CA CYS A 91 11.47 -3.14 6.74
C CYS A 91 12.36 -1.92 6.43
N ASN A 92 13.61 -2.16 6.04
CA ASN A 92 14.55 -1.10 5.67
C ASN A 92 14.08 -0.33 4.45
N LEU A 93 13.54 -1.02 3.44
CA LEU A 93 13.00 -0.36 2.24
C LEU A 93 11.80 0.54 2.58
N VAL A 94 10.90 0.08 3.45
CA VAL A 94 9.76 0.91 3.89
C VAL A 94 10.25 2.12 4.68
N ASP A 95 11.20 1.95 5.60
CA ASP A 95 11.78 3.05 6.38
C ASP A 95 12.46 4.07 5.46
N GLU A 96 13.33 3.61 4.56
CA GLU A 96 14.03 4.46 3.58
C GLU A 96 13.04 5.31 2.76
N LYS A 97 12.03 4.67 2.16
CA LYS A 97 11.09 5.37 1.27
C LYS A 97 10.09 6.26 1.98
N THR A 98 9.78 5.97 3.25
CA THR A 98 8.93 6.86 4.05
C THR A 98 9.74 8.03 4.63
N ALA A 99 11.03 7.85 4.92
CA ALA A 99 11.92 8.92 5.36
C ALA A 99 12.21 9.96 4.26
N GLU A 100 12.15 9.57 2.99
CA GLU A 100 12.25 10.49 1.84
C GLU A 100 11.07 11.49 1.75
N VAL A 101 9.94 11.20 2.40
CA VAL A 101 8.73 12.04 2.31
C VAL A 101 8.87 13.30 3.18
N PRO A 102 8.61 14.51 2.65
CA PRO A 102 8.64 15.73 3.44
C PRO A 102 7.70 15.67 4.65
N SER A 103 8.16 16.12 5.81
CA SER A 103 7.38 16.09 7.07
C SER A 103 6.06 16.88 7.05
N LYS A 104 5.88 17.77 6.07
CA LYS A 104 4.62 18.50 5.84
C LYS A 104 3.55 17.66 5.14
N ASP A 105 3.95 16.61 4.44
CA ASP A 105 3.06 15.74 3.67
C ASP A 105 2.51 14.62 4.55
N VAL A 106 1.52 13.90 4.04
CA VAL A 106 0.87 12.80 4.75
C VAL A 106 1.34 11.47 4.16
N ILE A 107 1.76 10.53 5.01
CA ILE A 107 2.15 9.18 4.63
C ILE A 107 1.04 8.21 5.05
N ILE A 108 0.61 7.34 4.14
CA ILE A 108 -0.35 6.28 4.40
C ILE A 108 0.25 4.98 3.87
N VAL A 109 0.43 3.99 4.75
CA VAL A 109 0.92 2.65 4.38
C VAL A 109 -0.21 1.64 4.55
N ALA A 110 -0.52 0.87 3.52
CA ALA A 110 -1.56 -0.14 3.52
C ALA A 110 -1.15 -1.37 2.68
N GLY A 111 -1.79 -2.51 2.92
CA GLY A 111 -1.57 -3.74 2.17
C GLY A 111 -1.52 -4.96 3.08
N ASP A 112 -1.12 -6.10 2.53
CA ASP A 112 -0.99 -7.33 3.31
C ASP A 112 0.38 -7.34 4.01
N LEU A 113 0.39 -6.87 5.25
CA LEU A 113 1.58 -6.81 6.08
C LEU A 113 1.87 -8.13 6.81
N ASN A 114 1.09 -9.21 6.57
CA ASN A 114 1.27 -10.54 7.15
C ASN A 114 1.63 -10.55 8.66
N GLY A 115 1.08 -9.56 9.39
CA GLY A 115 1.46 -9.28 10.76
C GLY A 115 0.79 -10.25 11.73
N HIS A 116 1.50 -11.29 12.15
CA HIS A 116 1.19 -11.95 13.42
C HIS A 116 1.79 -11.08 14.53
N VAL A 117 0.95 -10.38 15.30
CA VAL A 117 1.41 -9.67 16.49
C VAL A 117 1.78 -10.72 17.54
N GLY A 118 2.98 -11.26 17.43
CA GLY A 118 3.62 -11.95 18.54
C GLY A 118 3.84 -10.93 19.66
N ALA A 119 3.48 -11.29 20.89
CA ALA A 119 3.74 -10.46 22.06
C ALA A 119 5.26 -10.37 22.30
N THR A 120 5.96 -9.47 21.60
CA THR A 120 7.33 -9.09 21.92
C THR A 120 7.32 -7.98 22.96
N LYS A 121 8.25 -8.10 23.91
CA LYS A 121 8.35 -7.30 25.15
C LYS A 121 8.92 -5.89 24.95
N ASP A 122 9.13 -5.46 23.72
CA ASP A 122 9.89 -4.25 23.43
C ASP A 122 8.98 -3.20 22.79
N GLY A 123 8.41 -2.36 23.65
CA GLY A 123 8.20 -0.91 23.50
C GLY A 123 7.93 -0.26 22.13
N CYS A 124 7.38 -0.93 21.12
CA CYS A 124 6.95 -0.28 19.88
C CYS A 124 5.70 0.57 20.16
N THR A 125 5.89 1.89 20.30
CA THR A 125 4.77 2.85 20.31
C THR A 125 4.33 3.13 18.89
N GLY A 126 3.40 2.31 18.39
CA GLY A 126 2.70 2.50 17.13
C GLY A 126 1.34 1.80 17.17
N CYS A 127 0.29 2.46 16.67
CA CYS A 127 -1.01 1.82 16.48
C CYS A 127 -1.03 1.11 15.13
N ALA A 128 -0.75 -0.20 15.12
CA ALA A 128 -1.09 -1.04 13.99
C ALA A 128 -2.59 -1.39 14.08
N ILE A 129 -3.42 -0.72 13.29
CA ILE A 129 -4.82 -1.13 13.15
C ILE A 129 -4.86 -2.27 12.15
N ASN A 130 -4.84 -3.51 12.64
CA ASN A 130 -5.16 -4.68 11.82
C ASN A 130 -6.63 -4.59 11.40
N MET A 131 -6.89 -4.10 10.18
CA MET A 131 -8.21 -4.20 9.55
C MET A 131 -8.43 -5.64 9.09
N VAL A 132 -8.84 -6.52 10.01
CA VAL A 132 -9.43 -7.80 9.64
C VAL A 132 -10.83 -7.50 9.10
N THR A 133 -10.99 -7.49 7.77
CA THR A 133 -12.33 -7.51 7.17
C THR A 133 -12.96 -8.87 7.47
N GLN A 134 -14.04 -8.88 8.25
CA GLN A 134 -14.93 -10.04 8.39
C GLN A 134 -15.58 -10.38 7.04
#